data_AF-A0A2V6NBE1-F1
#
_entry.id   AF-A0A2V6NBE1-F1
#
_cell.length_a   1.000
_cell.length_b   1.000
_cell.length_c   1.000
_cell.angle_alpha   90.00
_cell.angle_beta   90.00
_cell.angle_gamma   90.00
#
_symmetry.space_group_name_H-M   'P 1'
#
loop_
_entity.id
_entity.type
_entity.pdbx_description
1 polymer ?
#
loop_
_entity_poly.entity_id
_entity_poly.type
_entity_poly.pdbx_seq_one_letter_code
_entity_poly.pdbx_strand_id
1 'polypeptide(L)'
;MTVYCPDAIDLDSFYNKSIHPADRIRTHIAYENVIVRDVFDFARREGSTHRVGVCGASLGAYHAANIAFRHADAVSHLISLSGAFEISDFFDGYHDDNIYFNNPYEYLPNMPDPWKYNHMNIILGTGEWDNTRHESMRLSGILNSKGIRHWLDDRKWCGHEWKYWRDMLPYYLSTF
;
A
#
# COMPACT_ATOMS: atom_id res chain seq x y z
N MET A 1 -6.98 -19.54 -4.36
CA MET A 1 -6.85 -18.08 -4.18
C MET A 1 -7.56 -17.42 -5.36
N THR A 2 -8.50 -16.52 -5.10
CA THR A 2 -9.16 -15.70 -6.13
C THR A 2 -8.51 -14.33 -6.10
N VAL A 3 -8.23 -13.76 -7.28
CA VAL A 3 -7.57 -12.45 -7.41
C VAL A 3 -8.56 -11.47 -8.04
N TYR A 4 -8.71 -10.31 -7.42
CA TYR A 4 -9.54 -9.21 -7.92
C TYR A 4 -8.61 -8.08 -8.34
N CYS A 5 -8.73 -7.63 -9.59
CA CYS A 5 -7.91 -6.56 -10.17
C CYS A 5 -8.83 -5.41 -10.61
N PRO A 6 -9.35 -4.59 -9.69
CA PRO A 6 -10.10 -3.40 -10.05
C PRO A 6 -9.19 -2.41 -10.80
N ASP A 7 -9.76 -1.68 -11.75
CA ASP A 7 -9.05 -0.63 -12.48
C ASP A 7 -8.65 0.51 -11.54
N ALA A 8 -7.44 1.03 -11.72
CA ALA A 8 -6.97 2.20 -10.99
C ALA A 8 -7.55 3.49 -11.60
N ILE A 9 -7.68 4.53 -10.77
CA ILE A 9 -8.14 5.86 -11.19
C ILE A 9 -7.05 6.93 -11.02
N ASP A 10 -5.79 6.53 -11.10
CA ASP A 10 -4.65 7.43 -10.86
C ASP A 10 -4.64 8.62 -11.84
N LEU A 11 -5.11 8.41 -13.08
CA LEU A 11 -5.24 9.46 -14.10
C LEU A 11 -6.32 10.49 -13.75
N ASP A 12 -7.36 10.10 -13.04
CA ASP A 12 -8.45 10.98 -12.59
C ASP A 12 -8.16 11.61 -11.22
N SER A 13 -7.22 11.04 -10.47
CA SER A 13 -6.80 11.48 -9.13
C SER A 13 -5.38 12.05 -9.11
N PHE A 14 -4.37 11.29 -8.69
CA PHE A 14 -3.01 11.77 -8.41
C PHE A 14 -2.32 12.42 -9.61
N TYR A 15 -2.52 11.86 -10.81
CA TYR A 15 -1.96 12.40 -12.05
C TYR A 15 -2.84 13.46 -12.71
N ASN A 16 -4.03 13.76 -12.17
CA ASN A 16 -4.93 14.75 -12.74
C ASN A 16 -4.49 16.19 -12.43
N LYS A 17 -3.47 16.67 -13.15
CA LYS A 17 -2.92 18.01 -12.96
C LYS A 17 -3.88 19.15 -13.38
N SER A 18 -5.04 18.81 -13.97
CA SER A 18 -6.07 19.78 -14.41
C SER A 18 -7.02 20.22 -13.30
N ILE A 19 -7.03 19.54 -12.15
CA ILE A 19 -7.87 19.86 -10.98
C ILE A 19 -7.03 20.29 -9.78
N HIS A 20 -7.67 20.90 -8.79
CA HIS A 20 -7.03 21.34 -7.56
C HIS A 20 -6.47 20.13 -6.77
N PRO A 21 -5.28 20.21 -6.15
CA PRO A 21 -4.70 19.11 -5.36
C PRO A 21 -5.64 18.52 -4.31
N ALA A 22 -6.42 19.36 -3.62
CA ALA A 22 -7.47 18.93 -2.68
C ALA A 22 -8.51 18.00 -3.33
N ASP A 23 -8.86 18.23 -4.60
CA ASP A 23 -9.82 17.39 -5.31
C ASP A 23 -9.18 16.09 -5.80
N ARG A 24 -7.89 16.09 -6.13
CA ARG A 24 -7.15 14.86 -6.45
C ARG A 24 -7.18 13.86 -5.29
N ILE A 25 -6.88 14.31 -4.08
CA ILE A 25 -6.91 13.44 -2.89
C ILE A 25 -8.34 13.01 -2.52
N ARG A 26 -9.33 13.90 -2.67
CA ARG A 26 -10.75 13.53 -2.47
C ARG A 26 -11.20 12.46 -3.46
N THR A 27 -10.80 12.56 -4.73
CA THR A 27 -11.09 11.55 -5.76
C THR A 27 -10.44 10.20 -5.41
N HIS A 28 -9.18 10.20 -4.95
CA HIS A 28 -8.52 8.99 -4.46
C HIS A 28 -9.26 8.36 -3.27
N ILE A 29 -9.66 9.15 -2.27
CA ILE A 29 -10.43 8.67 -1.12
C ILE A 29 -11.80 8.10 -1.54
N ALA A 30 -12.45 8.72 -2.52
CA ALA A 30 -13.71 8.20 -3.06
C ALA A 30 -13.54 6.81 -3.68
N TYR A 31 -12.47 6.62 -4.45
CA TYR A 31 -12.13 5.31 -5.01
C TYR A 31 -11.75 4.29 -3.94
N GLU A 32 -10.93 4.66 -2.95
CA GLU A 32 -10.62 3.79 -1.82
C GLU A 32 -11.90 3.28 -1.14
N ASN A 33 -12.89 4.15 -0.94
CA ASN A 33 -14.18 3.74 -0.37
C ASN A 33 -14.90 2.68 -1.21
N VAL A 34 -14.82 2.76 -2.55
CA VAL A 34 -15.37 1.71 -3.44
C VAL A 34 -14.60 0.40 -3.28
N ILE A 35 -13.27 0.46 -3.19
CA ILE A 35 -12.46 -0.75 -2.95
C ILE A 35 -12.83 -1.41 -1.62
N VAL A 36 -12.90 -0.63 -0.53
CA VAL A 36 -13.15 -1.16 0.81
C VAL A 36 -14.61 -1.61 0.99
N ARG A 37 -15.59 -0.90 0.42
CA ARG A 37 -17.01 -1.21 0.63
C ARG A 37 -17.59 -2.17 -0.39
N ASP A 38 -17.13 -2.14 -1.63
CA ASP A 38 -17.72 -2.95 -2.69
C ASP A 38 -16.83 -4.14 -3.01
N VAL A 39 -15.55 -3.90 -3.33
CA VAL A 39 -14.63 -4.96 -3.76
C VAL A 39 -14.28 -5.90 -2.60
N PHE A 40 -13.92 -5.38 -1.43
CA PHE A 40 -13.60 -6.22 -0.28
C PHE A 40 -14.84 -6.97 0.22
N ASP A 41 -16.01 -6.34 0.24
CA ASP A 41 -17.25 -7.02 0.64
C ASP A 41 -17.63 -8.14 -0.31
N PHE A 42 -17.41 -7.95 -1.61
CA PHE A 42 -17.61 -8.99 -2.60
C PHE A 42 -16.63 -10.15 -2.39
N ALA A 43 -15.33 -9.84 -2.28
CA ALA A 43 -14.28 -10.82 -2.07
C ALA A 43 -14.45 -11.62 -0.78
N ARG A 44 -14.87 -10.97 0.32
CA ARG A 44 -15.16 -11.61 1.60
C ARG A 44 -16.34 -12.57 1.53
N ARG A 45 -17.40 -12.18 0.82
CA ARG A 45 -18.59 -13.01 0.61
C ARG A 45 -18.27 -14.23 -0.27
N GLU A 46 -17.58 -14.02 -1.38
CA GLU A 46 -17.20 -15.11 -2.29
C GLU A 46 -16.20 -16.07 -1.63
N GLY A 47 -15.19 -15.53 -0.94
CA GLY A 47 -14.15 -16.32 -0.28
C GLY A 47 -14.53 -16.86 1.10
N SER A 48 -15.73 -16.55 1.63
CA SER A 48 -16.17 -16.90 2.99
C SER A 48 -15.14 -16.55 4.07
N THR A 49 -14.56 -15.35 3.97
CA THR A 49 -13.47 -14.86 4.83
C THR A 49 -13.82 -13.53 5.47
N HIS A 50 -13.27 -13.27 6.67
CA HIS A 50 -13.45 -12.01 7.38
C HIS A 50 -12.56 -10.88 6.85
N ARG A 51 -11.44 -11.21 6.20
CA ARG A 51 -10.41 -10.27 5.74
C ARG A 51 -9.86 -10.66 4.37
N VAL A 52 -9.34 -9.68 3.66
CA VAL A 52 -8.68 -9.87 2.36
C VAL A 52 -7.17 -9.68 2.45
N GLY A 53 -6.44 -10.24 1.50
CA GLY A 53 -5.06 -9.84 1.23
C GLY A 53 -5.04 -8.73 0.19
N VAL A 54 -4.14 -7.77 0.36
CA VAL A 54 -3.88 -6.72 -0.64
C VAL A 54 -2.43 -6.78 -1.09
N CYS A 55 -2.22 -6.54 -2.38
CA CYS A 55 -0.89 -6.47 -2.94
C CYS A 55 -0.83 -5.45 -4.06
N GLY A 56 0.36 -4.89 -4.29
CA GLY A 56 0.60 -3.99 -5.41
C GLY A 56 2.08 -3.77 -5.65
N ALA A 57 2.38 -3.17 -6.80
CA ALA A 57 3.73 -2.79 -7.19
C ALA A 57 3.84 -1.28 -7.45
N SER A 58 4.98 -0.67 -7.14
CA SER A 58 5.21 0.76 -7.36
C SER A 58 4.14 1.62 -6.64
N LEU A 59 3.44 2.52 -7.35
CA LEU A 59 2.31 3.27 -6.80
C LEU A 59 1.17 2.36 -6.32
N GLY A 60 0.97 1.20 -6.96
CA GLY A 60 0.04 0.18 -6.48
C GLY A 60 0.43 -0.40 -5.12
N ALA A 61 1.72 -0.47 -4.80
CA ALA A 61 2.18 -0.87 -3.48
C ALA A 61 1.84 0.19 -2.42
N TYR A 62 1.90 1.48 -2.78
CA TYR A 62 1.37 2.55 -1.94
C TYR A 62 -0.13 2.38 -1.71
N HIS A 63 -0.93 2.17 -2.77
CA HIS A 63 -2.38 1.98 -2.63
C HIS A 63 -2.69 0.80 -1.69
N ALA A 64 -2.02 -0.33 -1.89
CA ALA A 64 -2.17 -1.50 -1.03
C ALA A 64 -1.79 -1.21 0.43
N ALA A 65 -0.64 -0.56 0.65
CA ALA A 65 -0.15 -0.25 1.99
C ALA A 65 -1.06 0.75 2.71
N ASN A 66 -1.46 1.83 2.04
CA ASN A 66 -2.30 2.86 2.62
C ASN A 66 -3.67 2.31 3.01
N ILE A 67 -4.32 1.53 2.12
CA ILE A 67 -5.58 0.85 2.44
C ILE A 67 -5.41 -0.12 3.61
N ALA A 68 -4.34 -0.92 3.61
CA ALA A 68 -4.09 -1.89 4.66
C ALA A 68 -3.89 -1.24 6.03
N PHE A 69 -3.16 -0.13 6.11
CA PHE A 69 -2.87 0.53 7.37
C PHE A 69 -4.02 1.41 7.88
N ARG A 70 -4.87 1.94 6.99
CA ARG A 70 -6.06 2.70 7.35
C ARG A 70 -7.25 1.81 7.69
N HIS A 71 -7.38 0.64 7.05
CA HIS A 71 -8.46 -0.34 7.22
C HIS A 71 -7.94 -1.71 7.68
N ALA A 72 -7.12 -1.70 8.74
CA ALA A 72 -6.42 -2.90 9.24
C ALA A 72 -7.38 -4.02 9.66
N ASP A 73 -8.59 -3.69 10.09
CA ASP A 73 -9.62 -4.66 10.46
C ASP A 73 -10.11 -5.49 9.26
N ALA A 74 -10.08 -4.94 8.05
CA ALA A 74 -10.49 -5.59 6.81
C ALA A 74 -9.36 -6.35 6.09
N VAL A 75 -8.09 -6.11 6.46
CA VAL A 75 -6.92 -6.66 5.78
C VAL A 75 -6.16 -7.64 6.66
N SER A 76 -5.83 -8.81 6.11
CA SER A 76 -5.02 -9.85 6.78
C SER A 76 -3.60 -9.92 6.24
N HIS A 77 -3.37 -9.55 4.98
CA HIS A 77 -2.06 -9.63 4.33
C HIS A 77 -1.79 -8.37 3.52
N LEU A 78 -0.59 -7.82 3.64
CA LEU A 78 -0.08 -6.75 2.79
C LEU A 78 1.21 -7.24 2.12
N ILE A 79 1.22 -7.25 0.78
CA ILE A 79 2.43 -7.48 -0.02
C ILE A 79 2.72 -6.23 -0.84
N SER A 80 3.78 -5.52 -0.49
CA SER A 80 4.31 -4.41 -1.27
C SER A 80 5.47 -4.89 -2.14
N LEU A 81 5.45 -4.56 -3.43
CA LEU A 81 6.53 -4.84 -4.38
C LEU A 81 7.11 -3.52 -4.88
N SER A 82 8.32 -3.16 -4.46
CA SER A 82 8.99 -1.93 -4.91
C SER A 82 8.13 -0.68 -4.70
N GLY A 83 7.69 -0.44 -3.46
CA GLY A 83 6.69 0.59 -3.18
C GLY A 83 7.20 2.02 -3.35
N ALA A 84 6.40 2.87 -3.98
CA ALA A 84 6.61 4.32 -4.06
C ALA A 84 5.62 5.01 -3.10
N PHE A 85 6.03 5.29 -1.87
CA PHE A 85 5.12 5.71 -0.79
C PHE A 85 5.07 7.22 -0.57
N GLU A 86 6.05 7.96 -1.05
CA GLU A 86 6.02 9.42 -1.05
C GLU A 86 4.97 9.93 -2.04
N ILE A 87 3.93 10.58 -1.52
CA ILE A 87 2.82 11.11 -2.32
C ILE A 87 2.79 12.63 -2.38
N SER A 88 3.60 13.32 -1.59
CA SER A 88 3.55 14.79 -1.49
C SER A 88 3.78 15.47 -2.85
N ASP A 89 4.62 14.85 -3.69
CA ASP A 89 4.94 15.34 -5.04
C ASP A 89 3.73 15.37 -5.99
N PHE A 90 2.64 14.65 -5.68
CA PHE A 90 1.41 14.70 -6.47
C PHE A 90 0.60 15.98 -6.24
N PHE A 91 0.86 16.73 -5.17
CA PHE A 91 -0.01 17.81 -4.70
C PHE A 91 0.56 19.22 -4.87
N ASP A 92 1.65 19.39 -5.61
CA ASP A 92 2.17 20.71 -6.03
C ASP A 92 2.40 21.69 -4.85
N GLY A 93 2.81 21.15 -3.69
CA GLY A 93 3.04 21.92 -2.44
C GLY A 93 1.79 22.19 -1.61
N TYR A 94 0.59 21.82 -2.08
CA TYR A 94 -0.63 21.82 -1.28
C TYR A 94 -0.59 20.69 -0.25
N HIS A 95 -1.04 20.97 0.97
CA HIS A 95 -1.09 20.00 2.06
C HIS A 95 -2.35 20.25 2.91
N ASP A 96 -3.05 19.17 3.26
CA ASP A 96 -4.20 19.20 4.17
C ASP A 96 -4.31 17.87 4.94
N ASP A 97 -5.30 17.77 5.81
CA ASP A 97 -5.55 16.57 6.62
C ASP A 97 -5.78 15.32 5.77
N ASN A 98 -6.40 15.44 4.59
CA ASN A 98 -6.60 14.28 3.72
C ASN A 98 -5.27 13.74 3.21
N ILE A 99 -4.33 14.62 2.86
CA ILE A 99 -2.98 14.21 2.45
C ILE A 99 -2.24 13.60 3.64
N TYR A 100 -2.28 14.24 4.82
CA TYR A 100 -1.67 13.72 6.04
C TYR A 100 -2.12 12.28 6.36
N PHE A 101 -3.43 12.04 6.36
CA PHE A 101 -3.99 10.72 6.69
C PHE A 101 -3.88 9.68 5.56
N ASN A 102 -3.38 10.08 4.38
CA ASN A 102 -3.06 9.17 3.29
C ASN A 102 -1.55 9.03 3.03
N ASN A 103 -0.71 9.85 3.66
CA ASN A 103 0.74 9.72 3.57
C ASN A 103 1.25 8.79 4.69
N PRO A 104 1.65 7.53 4.40
CA PRO A 104 2.12 6.60 5.42
C PRO A 104 3.34 7.11 6.19
N TYR A 105 4.13 8.02 5.62
CA TYR A 105 5.26 8.63 6.31
C TYR A 105 4.87 9.70 7.32
N GLU A 106 3.64 10.22 7.25
CA GLU A 106 3.15 11.23 8.18
C GLU A 106 2.31 10.59 9.29
N TYR A 107 1.32 9.76 8.94
CA TYR A 107 0.39 9.25 9.95
C TYR A 107 0.93 8.04 10.73
N LEU A 108 1.73 7.15 10.13
CA LEU A 108 2.21 5.94 10.84
C LEU A 108 3.15 6.28 12.02
N PRO A 109 4.11 7.22 11.89
CA PRO A 109 4.93 7.63 13.03
C PRO A 109 4.11 8.22 14.18
N ASN A 110 2.94 8.77 13.89
CA ASN A 110 2.05 9.40 14.88
C ASN A 110 0.91 8.48 15.34
N MET A 111 0.85 7.24 14.87
CA MET A 111 -0.16 6.26 15.28
C MET A 111 -0.02 5.90 16.77
N PRO A 112 -1.07 6.05 17.59
CA PRO A 112 -1.03 5.70 19.02
C PRO A 112 -1.16 4.19 19.28
N ASP A 113 -1.83 3.45 18.39
CA ASP A 113 -2.24 2.06 18.60
C ASP A 113 -1.60 1.08 17.60
N PRO A 114 -0.27 0.84 17.66
CA PRO A 114 0.41 -0.04 16.70
C PRO A 114 -0.04 -1.50 16.80
N TRP A 115 -0.59 -1.91 17.95
CA TRP A 115 -1.10 -3.26 18.19
C TRP A 115 -2.21 -3.67 17.21
N LYS A 116 -2.91 -2.70 16.59
CA LYS A 116 -3.96 -2.96 15.59
C LYS A 116 -3.46 -3.64 14.31
N TYR A 117 -2.15 -3.70 14.11
CA TYR A 117 -1.52 -4.35 12.95
C TYR A 117 -0.96 -5.74 13.26
N ASN A 118 -1.01 -6.19 14.52
CA ASN A 118 -0.33 -7.43 14.94
C ASN A 118 -0.89 -8.71 14.30
N HIS A 119 -2.13 -8.66 13.80
CA HIS A 119 -2.76 -9.76 13.07
C HIS A 119 -2.42 -9.79 11.59
N MET A 120 -1.81 -8.74 11.05
CA MET A 120 -1.47 -8.65 9.63
C MET A 120 -0.13 -9.31 9.33
N ASN A 121 -0.08 -10.05 8.22
CA ASN A 121 1.18 -10.48 7.61
C ASN A 121 1.63 -9.41 6.62
N ILE A 122 2.72 -8.72 6.92
CA ILE A 122 3.22 -7.59 6.12
C ILE A 122 4.56 -7.98 5.49
N ILE A 123 4.63 -7.90 4.17
CA ILE A 123 5.83 -8.13 3.37
C ILE A 123 6.13 -6.88 2.55
N LEU A 124 7.33 -6.34 2.72
CA LEU A 124 7.89 -5.24 1.94
C LEU A 124 9.00 -5.80 1.06
N GLY A 125 8.70 -6.13 -0.18
CA GLY A 125 9.67 -6.59 -1.16
C GLY A 125 10.29 -5.43 -1.93
N THR A 126 11.60 -5.43 -2.10
CA THR A 126 12.34 -4.51 -2.96
C THR A 126 13.61 -5.18 -3.51
N GLY A 127 14.41 -4.45 -4.27
CA GLY A 127 15.65 -4.95 -4.85
C GLY A 127 16.80 -3.95 -4.74
N GLU A 128 18.02 -4.47 -4.71
CA GLU A 128 19.27 -3.69 -4.63
C GLU A 128 19.36 -2.55 -5.67
N TRP A 129 18.84 -2.77 -6.88
CA TRP A 129 18.87 -1.83 -8.01
C TRP A 129 17.56 -1.04 -8.19
N ASP A 130 16.60 -1.25 -7.30
CA ASP A 130 15.32 -0.57 -7.32
C ASP A 130 15.51 0.90 -6.97
N ASN A 131 15.06 1.80 -7.86
CA ASN A 131 15.11 3.24 -7.62
C ASN A 131 14.25 3.66 -6.41
N THR A 132 13.25 2.88 -6.04
CA THR A 132 12.39 3.07 -4.86
C THR A 132 12.83 2.24 -3.65
N ARG A 133 14.00 1.58 -3.67
CA ARG A 133 14.49 0.78 -2.54
C ARG A 133 14.47 1.54 -1.22
N HIS A 134 14.89 2.79 -1.24
CA HIS A 134 14.94 3.67 -0.08
C HIS A 134 13.56 3.89 0.57
N GLU A 135 12.48 3.87 -0.22
CA GLU A 135 11.10 4.01 0.27
C GLU A 135 10.67 2.78 1.08
N SER A 136 10.98 1.57 0.57
CA SER A 136 10.72 0.32 1.30
C SER A 136 11.52 0.24 2.61
N MET A 137 12.77 0.68 2.58
CA MET A 137 13.62 0.79 3.78
C MET A 137 13.06 1.80 4.79
N ARG A 138 12.59 2.96 4.32
CA ARG A 138 12.01 4.02 5.16
C ARG A 138 10.73 3.54 5.84
N LEU A 139 9.81 2.92 5.09
CA LEU A 139 8.59 2.35 5.66
C LEU A 139 8.90 1.26 6.68
N SER A 140 9.84 0.35 6.37
CA SER A 140 10.31 -0.66 7.32
C SER A 140 10.87 -0.05 8.61
N GLY A 141 11.65 1.02 8.52
CA GLY A 141 12.14 1.77 9.67
C GLY A 141 11.02 2.32 10.57
N ILE A 142 9.98 2.89 9.95
CA ILE A 142 8.80 3.40 10.68
C ILE A 142 8.07 2.25 11.39
N LEU A 143 7.81 1.14 10.69
CA LEU A 143 7.15 -0.03 11.27
C LEU A 143 7.95 -0.61 12.45
N ASN A 144 9.27 -0.72 12.31
CA ASN A 144 10.16 -1.16 13.38
C ASN A 144 10.12 -0.23 14.58
N SER A 145 10.13 1.09 14.38
CA SER A 145 10.03 2.07 15.47
C SER A 145 8.73 1.95 16.29
N LYS A 146 7.70 1.35 15.69
CA LYS A 146 6.39 1.10 16.30
C LYS A 146 6.22 -0.34 16.82
N GLY A 147 7.22 -1.20 16.66
CA GLY A 147 7.14 -2.61 17.04
C GLY A 147 6.17 -3.43 16.16
N ILE A 148 5.86 -2.96 14.95
CA ILE A 148 4.97 -3.67 14.02
C ILE A 148 5.77 -4.74 13.29
N ARG A 149 5.35 -6.01 13.46
CA ARG A 149 6.01 -7.16 12.82
C ARG A 149 5.79 -7.10 11.31
N HIS A 150 6.87 -7.23 10.55
CA HIS A 150 6.87 -7.29 9.09
C HIS A 150 8.14 -7.97 8.59
N TRP A 151 8.14 -8.38 7.33
CA TRP A 151 9.32 -8.86 6.62
C TRP A 151 9.71 -7.86 5.54
N LEU A 152 10.93 -7.34 5.63
CA LEU A 152 11.57 -6.60 4.55
C LEU A 152 12.45 -7.57 3.75
N ASP A 153 12.11 -7.81 2.48
CA ASP A 153 12.90 -8.62 1.54
C ASP A 153 13.64 -7.69 0.57
N ASP A 154 14.89 -7.38 0.90
CA ASP A 154 15.80 -6.56 0.09
C ASP A 154 16.68 -7.46 -0.79
N ARG A 155 16.17 -7.81 -1.98
CA ARG A 155 16.80 -8.82 -2.85
C ARG A 155 17.99 -8.28 -3.63
N LYS A 156 19.09 -9.02 -3.62
CA LYS A 156 20.23 -8.75 -4.50
C LYS A 156 19.86 -8.95 -5.97
N TRP A 157 20.49 -8.15 -6.85
CA TRP A 157 20.35 -8.28 -8.31
C TRP A 157 18.92 -8.08 -8.85
N CYS A 158 18.04 -7.46 -8.04
CA CYS A 158 16.66 -7.15 -8.38
C CYS A 158 16.47 -5.63 -8.50
N GLY A 159 15.56 -5.22 -9.39
CA GLY A 159 15.26 -3.81 -9.68
C GLY A 159 13.76 -3.53 -9.76
N HIS A 160 13.40 -2.34 -10.24
CA HIS A 160 12.03 -1.84 -10.37
C HIS A 160 11.33 -2.30 -11.66
N GLU A 161 11.24 -3.62 -11.89
CA GLU A 161 10.69 -4.17 -13.13
C GLU A 161 9.77 -5.38 -12.91
N TRP A 162 8.80 -5.54 -13.81
CA TRP A 162 7.80 -6.60 -13.81
C TRP A 162 8.39 -8.02 -13.66
N LYS A 163 9.52 -8.30 -14.29
CA LYS A 163 10.18 -9.62 -14.21
C LYS A 163 10.50 -10.01 -12.76
N TYR A 164 10.94 -9.06 -11.94
CA TYR A 164 11.29 -9.29 -10.55
C TYR A 164 10.04 -9.46 -9.69
N TRP A 165 9.02 -8.63 -9.91
CA TRP A 165 7.74 -8.75 -9.20
C TRP A 165 7.01 -10.06 -9.49
N ARG A 166 7.10 -10.55 -10.73
CA ARG A 166 6.57 -11.86 -11.15
C ARG A 166 7.25 -13.03 -10.45
N ASP A 167 8.51 -12.86 -10.03
CA ASP A 167 9.25 -13.87 -9.27
C ASP A 167 9.02 -13.71 -7.75
N MET A 168 8.88 -12.47 -7.27
CA MET A 168 8.63 -12.14 -5.86
C MET A 168 7.25 -12.58 -5.38
N LEU A 169 6.19 -12.21 -6.10
CA LEU A 169 4.82 -12.37 -5.63
C LEU A 169 4.43 -13.84 -5.37
N PRO A 170 4.66 -14.81 -6.28
CA PRO A 170 4.34 -16.21 -6.02
C PRO A 170 5.11 -16.78 -4.83
N TYR A 171 6.36 -16.35 -4.64
CA TYR A 171 7.15 -16.78 -3.49
C TYR A 171 6.55 -16.25 -2.18
N TYR A 172 6.22 -14.95 -2.11
CA TYR A 172 5.57 -14.37 -0.94
C TYR A 172 4.25 -15.05 -0.62
N LEU A 173 3.42 -15.30 -1.64
CA LEU A 173 2.16 -16.03 -1.51
C LEU A 173 2.33 -17.45 -0.97
N SER A 174 3.51 -18.07 -1.14
CA SER A 174 3.80 -19.41 -0.62
C SER A 174 4.27 -19.44 0.84
N THR A 175 4.48 -18.27 1.47
CA THR A 175 5.02 -18.17 2.84
C THR A 175 3.96 -18.20 3.95
N PHE A 176 2.69 -18.32 3.59
CA PHE A 176 1.54 -18.40 4.50
C PHE A 176 0.53 -19.43 3.99
#